data_AF-A0A7X7CC33-F1
#
_entry.id   AF-A0A7X7CC33-F1
#
_cell.length_a   1.000
_cell.length_b   1.000
_cell.length_c   1.000
_cell.angle_alpha   90.00
_cell.angle_beta   90.00
_cell.angle_gamma   90.00
#
_symmetry.space_group_name_H-M   'P 1'
#
loop_
_entity.id
_entity.type
_entity.pdbx_description
1 polymer ?
#
loop_
_entity_poly.entity_id
_entity_poly.type
_entity_poly.pdbx_seq_one_letter_code
_entity_poly.pdbx_strand_id
1 'polypeptide(L)'
;MTHARFWPGPLDVEGLAMSAVERALAAASALDSGRTFTTTPELVAASFSSPALLRVDGVPGTQFAPASGYFQCEDGWIRTHANYPHHALATARALAIPSQIADDGAAFREAVTSALAGLGAADAERRLRTAGAAVARMRTREEWLDSSEGAAAEEGTWIRFAPSSGMRGARQEVRLEGLRVLALTRVVAGPAATRFLSALGADVIRIDPAHLPELRDQRIDFTFGVRTAEADLRDPAVLARVRDLAAGADVLVCGYRTGSIARFGLHAPVQVHLNAWGWEGPWKEERGFDSVVQSAVGIGHLYGGVGADGGWQPGGLPVQALDHAAGFGLAAAALELVTAGGGRVYV
;
A
#
# COMPACT_ATOMS: atom_id res chain seq x y z
N MET A 1 1.30 9.93 34.33
CA MET A 1 2.26 10.44 33.33
C MET A 1 1.57 10.32 31.99
N THR A 2 1.27 11.43 31.32
CA THR A 2 0.73 11.42 29.96
C THR A 2 1.79 10.79 29.06
N HIS A 3 1.52 9.62 28.48
CA HIS A 3 2.36 9.05 27.43
C HIS A 3 2.52 10.12 26.34
N ALA A 4 3.77 10.49 26.04
CA ALA A 4 4.04 11.36 24.91
C ALA A 4 3.68 10.59 23.64
N ARG A 5 2.76 11.13 22.83
CA ARG A 5 2.38 10.52 21.55
C ARG A 5 3.60 10.45 20.63
N PHE A 6 3.82 9.32 19.95
CA PHE A 6 4.95 9.17 19.02
C PHE A 6 4.83 10.11 17.83
N TRP A 7 3.61 10.28 17.34
CA TRP A 7 3.34 11.17 16.23
C TRP A 7 2.26 12.20 16.58
N PRO A 8 2.50 13.49 16.28
CA PRO A 8 1.49 14.52 16.46
C PRO A 8 0.44 14.44 15.36
N GLY A 9 -0.74 14.98 15.64
CA GLY A 9 -1.79 15.15 14.65
C GLY A 9 -3.20 15.01 15.22
N PRO A 10 -4.22 15.39 14.43
CA PRO A 10 -5.62 15.30 14.82
C PRO A 10 -6.17 13.86 14.87
N LEU A 11 -5.56 12.91 14.15
CA LEU A 11 -6.00 11.50 14.14
C LEU A 11 -5.16 10.62 15.08
N ASP A 12 -5.78 9.56 15.60
CA ASP A 12 -5.14 8.57 16.47
C ASP A 12 -4.32 7.53 15.66
N VAL A 13 -3.22 8.01 15.08
CA VAL A 13 -2.30 7.16 14.28
C VAL A 13 -1.60 6.11 15.15
N GLU A 14 -1.30 6.45 16.40
CA GLU A 14 -0.68 5.53 17.36
C GLU A 14 -1.63 4.38 17.73
N GLY A 15 -2.89 4.68 18.05
CA GLY A 15 -3.90 3.66 18.32
C GLY A 15 -4.15 2.76 17.12
N LEU A 16 -4.19 3.31 15.89
CA LEU A 16 -4.29 2.54 14.66
C LEU A 16 -3.10 1.58 14.50
N ALA A 17 -1.88 2.09 14.67
CA ALA A 17 -0.66 1.31 14.51
C ALA A 17 -0.56 0.18 15.54
N MET A 18 -0.79 0.49 16.82
CA MET A 18 -0.78 -0.49 17.91
C MET A 18 -1.84 -1.58 17.68
N SER A 19 -3.09 -1.18 17.41
CA SER A 19 -4.19 -2.13 17.21
C SER A 19 -3.97 -3.06 16.03
N ALA A 20 -3.39 -2.55 14.93
CA ALA A 20 -3.09 -3.36 13.74
C ALA A 20 -2.01 -4.41 14.04
N VAL A 21 -0.92 -4.01 14.71
CA VAL A 21 0.17 -4.92 15.08
C VAL A 21 -0.29 -5.94 16.11
N GLU A 22 -0.99 -5.52 17.16
CA GLU A 22 -1.52 -6.41 18.20
C GLU A 22 -2.46 -7.46 17.62
N ARG A 23 -3.33 -7.09 16.67
CA ARG A 23 -4.19 -8.04 15.96
C ARG A 23 -3.37 -9.08 15.19
N ALA A 24 -2.33 -8.68 14.48
CA ALA A 24 -1.45 -9.59 13.75
C ALA A 24 -0.69 -10.55 14.69
N LEU A 25 -0.20 -10.04 15.83
CA LEU A 25 0.46 -10.85 16.86
C LEU A 25 -0.50 -11.83 17.54
N ALA A 26 -1.75 -11.43 17.78
CA ALA A 26 -2.78 -12.30 18.32
C ALA A 26 -3.10 -13.44 17.35
N ALA A 27 -3.26 -13.15 16.06
CA ALA A 27 -3.45 -14.17 15.03
C ALA A 27 -2.25 -15.12 14.91
N ALA A 28 -1.03 -14.60 15.00
CA ALA A 28 0.20 -15.39 15.01
C ALA A 28 0.29 -16.33 16.23
N SER A 29 0.00 -15.81 17.42
CA SER A 29 0.02 -16.60 18.67
C SER A 29 -1.10 -17.65 18.71
N ALA A 30 -2.23 -17.39 18.06
CA ALA A 30 -3.31 -18.36 17.92
C ALA A 30 -2.96 -19.51 16.95
N LEU A 31 -2.24 -19.21 15.86
CA LEU A 31 -1.76 -20.20 14.91
C LEU A 31 -0.66 -21.07 15.54
N ASP A 32 0.33 -20.43 16.19
CA ASP A 32 1.49 -21.09 16.79
C ASP A 32 1.42 -21.04 18.33
N SER A 33 0.54 -21.87 18.90
CA SER A 33 0.25 -21.90 20.34
C SER A 33 1.43 -22.23 21.26
N GLY A 34 2.57 -22.64 20.69
CA GLY A 34 3.81 -22.87 21.43
C GLY A 34 4.67 -21.62 21.63
N ARG A 35 4.31 -20.50 21.00
CA ARG A 35 5.06 -19.23 21.02
C ARG A 35 4.13 -18.06 21.30
N THR A 36 4.59 -17.16 22.16
CA THR A 36 3.92 -15.89 22.40
C THR A 36 4.72 -14.78 21.73
N PHE A 37 4.06 -13.98 20.90
CA PHE A 37 4.68 -12.84 20.26
C PHE A 37 4.22 -11.55 20.95
N THR A 38 5.17 -10.65 21.20
CA THR A 38 4.91 -9.36 21.85
C THR A 38 5.61 -8.24 21.09
N THR A 39 5.18 -7.02 21.35
CA THR A 39 5.80 -5.80 20.83
C THR A 39 5.85 -4.73 21.90
N THR A 40 6.54 -3.63 21.62
CA THR A 40 6.46 -2.40 22.39
C THR A 40 6.04 -1.26 21.48
N PRO A 41 5.48 -0.16 22.02
CA PRO A 41 5.11 0.99 21.20
C PRO A 41 6.28 1.56 20.38
N GLU A 42 7.51 1.51 20.89
CA GLU A 42 8.72 1.96 20.18
C GLU A 42 9.03 1.09 18.97
N LEU A 43 8.85 -0.23 19.07
CA LEU A 43 9.04 -1.15 17.94
C LEU A 43 7.96 -0.95 16.87
N VAL A 44 6.71 -0.69 17.29
CA VAL A 44 5.63 -0.35 16.35
C VAL A 44 5.93 0.97 15.64
N ALA A 45 6.32 2.01 16.38
CA ALA A 45 6.71 3.30 15.83
C ALA A 45 7.88 3.18 14.85
N ALA A 46 8.90 2.39 15.19
CA ALA A 46 10.04 2.12 14.32
C ALA A 46 9.64 1.37 13.04
N SER A 47 8.75 0.38 13.14
CA SER A 47 8.27 -0.37 11.97
C SER A 47 7.46 0.50 11.00
N PHE A 48 6.59 1.37 11.51
CA PHE A 48 5.81 2.31 10.67
C PHE A 48 6.67 3.46 10.13
N SER A 49 7.76 3.80 10.81
CA SER A 49 8.73 4.81 10.38
C SER A 49 9.89 4.24 9.58
N SER A 50 9.90 2.93 9.26
CA SER A 50 11.07 2.25 8.70
C SER A 50 11.63 2.92 7.44
N PRO A 51 10.83 3.47 6.51
CA PRO A 51 11.38 4.18 5.35
C PRO A 51 12.16 5.45 5.73
N ALA A 52 11.80 6.13 6.83
CA ALA A 52 12.52 7.31 7.33
C ALA A 52 13.79 6.94 8.09
N LEU A 53 13.82 5.74 8.68
CA LEU A 53 14.95 5.22 9.44
C LEU A 53 15.99 4.51 8.56
N LEU A 54 15.60 4.05 7.37
CA LEU A 54 16.51 3.38 6.44
C LEU A 54 17.72 4.27 6.11
N ARG A 55 18.90 3.66 6.21
CA ARG A 55 20.17 4.21 5.72
C ARG A 55 20.83 3.18 4.83
N VAL A 56 21.32 3.58 3.67
CA VAL A 56 22.14 2.73 2.81
C VAL A 56 23.49 3.41 2.64
N ASP A 57 24.56 2.76 3.09
CA ASP A 57 25.91 3.33 3.14
C ASP A 57 25.95 4.70 3.87
N GLY A 58 25.14 4.84 4.92
CA GLY A 58 24.99 6.07 5.71
C GLY A 58 24.05 7.12 5.09
N VAL A 59 23.58 6.91 3.85
CA VAL A 59 22.70 7.85 3.15
C VAL A 59 21.23 7.57 3.49
N PRO A 60 20.44 8.56 3.94
CA PRO A 60 19.00 8.45 4.11
C PRO A 60 18.29 8.07 2.81
N GLY A 61 17.33 7.14 2.91
CA GLY A 61 16.48 6.79 1.78
C GLY A 61 15.59 7.94 1.34
N THR A 62 15.22 7.95 0.06
CA THR A 62 14.25 8.94 -0.49
C THR A 62 12.84 8.36 -0.49
N GLN A 63 11.93 8.97 0.25
CA GLN A 63 10.53 8.51 0.33
C GLN A 63 9.67 9.01 -0.84
N PHE A 64 9.84 10.27 -1.23
CA PHE A 64 9.06 10.91 -2.28
C PHE A 64 9.97 11.56 -3.31
N ALA A 65 9.70 11.29 -4.58
CA ALA A 65 10.28 12.03 -5.69
C ALA A 65 9.82 13.50 -5.63
N PRO A 66 10.58 14.46 -6.19
CA PRO A 66 10.23 15.89 -6.13
C PRO A 66 8.83 16.23 -6.67
N ALA A 67 8.38 15.50 -7.69
CA ALA A 67 7.05 15.66 -8.27
C ALA A 67 5.95 14.80 -7.62
N SER A 68 6.25 14.14 -6.49
CA SER A 68 5.27 13.48 -5.63
C SER A 68 4.88 14.41 -4.49
N GLY A 69 4.07 15.41 -4.82
CA GLY A 69 3.74 16.58 -3.98
C GLY A 69 2.25 16.85 -3.91
N TYR A 70 1.84 17.75 -3.03
CA TYR A 70 0.62 18.52 -3.25
C TYR A 70 0.96 19.68 -4.17
N PHE A 71 0.08 19.94 -5.13
CA PHE A 71 0.20 21.03 -6.09
C PHE A 71 -1.09 21.83 -6.08
N GLN A 72 -0.94 23.15 -6.06
CA GLN A 72 -2.08 24.05 -6.08
C GLN A 72 -2.67 24.11 -7.49
N CYS A 73 -3.99 24.00 -7.56
CA CYS A 73 -4.83 24.19 -8.72
C CYS A 73 -5.63 25.49 -8.56
N GLU A 74 -6.38 25.90 -9.58
CA GLU A 74 -7.17 27.16 -9.56
C GLU A 74 -8.17 27.22 -8.40
N ASP A 75 -8.81 26.09 -8.09
CA ASP A 75 -9.92 25.96 -7.15
C ASP A 75 -9.67 24.92 -6.04
N GLY A 76 -8.43 24.44 -5.89
CA GLY A 76 -8.12 23.40 -4.92
C GLY A 76 -6.70 22.87 -5.00
N TRP A 77 -6.52 21.62 -4.59
CA TRP A 77 -5.22 20.97 -4.56
C TRP A 77 -5.29 19.59 -5.21
N ILE A 78 -4.18 19.15 -5.78
CA ILE A 78 -4.02 17.80 -6.28
C ILE A 78 -2.78 17.16 -5.66
N ARG A 79 -2.94 15.92 -5.19
CA ARG A 79 -1.84 15.09 -4.73
C ARG A 79 -1.39 14.20 -5.86
N THR A 80 -0.13 14.32 -6.25
CA THR A 80 0.49 13.40 -7.21
C THR A 80 1.35 12.36 -6.51
N HIS A 81 1.46 11.18 -7.11
CA HIS A 81 2.40 10.14 -6.75
C HIS A 81 3.26 9.76 -7.96
N ALA A 82 4.32 10.55 -8.19
CA ALA A 82 5.27 10.41 -9.29
C ALA A 82 6.58 9.74 -8.87
N ASN A 83 6.56 8.89 -7.82
CA ASN A 83 7.75 8.20 -7.31
C ASN A 83 8.37 7.23 -8.33
N TYR A 84 7.52 6.64 -9.18
CA TYR A 84 7.96 5.71 -10.20
C TYR A 84 8.12 6.42 -11.56
N PRO A 85 9.13 6.08 -12.37
CA PRO A 85 9.35 6.70 -13.67
C PRO A 85 8.12 6.66 -14.58
N HIS A 86 7.39 5.54 -14.61
CA HIS A 86 6.18 5.41 -15.43
C HIS A 86 5.01 6.29 -14.93
N HIS A 87 4.95 6.64 -13.64
CA HIS A 87 3.99 7.63 -13.13
C HIS A 87 4.44 9.06 -13.44
N ALA A 88 5.73 9.36 -13.30
CA ALA A 88 6.28 10.66 -13.70
C ALA A 88 6.03 10.93 -15.19
N LEU A 89 6.30 9.95 -16.06
CA LEU A 89 6.01 10.03 -17.50
C LEU A 89 4.51 10.18 -17.79
N ALA A 90 3.64 9.50 -17.04
CA ALA A 90 2.19 9.67 -17.18
C ALA A 90 1.76 11.11 -16.82
N THR A 91 2.29 11.66 -15.73
CA THR A 91 2.08 13.05 -15.32
C THR A 91 2.60 14.03 -16.38
N ALA A 92 3.82 13.83 -16.89
CA ALA A 92 4.41 14.68 -17.91
C ALA A 92 3.55 14.70 -19.19
N ARG A 93 3.13 13.53 -19.68
CA ARG A 93 2.24 13.41 -20.84
C ARG A 93 0.90 14.09 -20.61
N ALA A 94 0.30 13.88 -19.43
CA ALA A 94 -0.98 14.50 -19.09
C ALA A 94 -0.87 16.02 -19.19
N LEU A 95 0.20 16.61 -18.64
CA LEU A 95 0.39 18.06 -18.56
C LEU A 95 1.14 18.67 -19.76
N ALA A 96 1.39 17.88 -20.81
CA ALA A 96 2.17 18.28 -21.99
C ALA A 96 3.58 18.81 -21.66
N ILE A 97 4.20 18.28 -20.61
CA ILE A 97 5.57 18.57 -20.21
C ILE A 97 6.52 17.67 -21.02
N PRO A 98 7.55 18.22 -21.70
CA PRO A 98 8.56 17.42 -22.40
C PRO A 98 9.19 16.36 -21.48
N SER A 99 9.27 15.11 -21.96
CA SER A 99 9.71 14.00 -21.12
C SER A 99 11.16 14.14 -20.64
N GLN A 100 12.01 14.87 -21.36
CA GLN A 100 13.40 15.12 -20.93
C GLN A 100 13.46 15.95 -19.63
N ILE A 101 12.43 16.74 -19.34
CA ILE A 101 12.35 17.51 -18.09
C ILE A 101 12.09 16.56 -16.91
N ALA A 102 11.38 15.44 -17.13
CA ALA A 102 11.03 14.50 -16.07
C ALA A 102 12.23 13.79 -15.43
N ASP A 103 13.40 13.80 -16.10
CA ASP A 103 14.65 13.24 -15.58
C ASP A 103 15.34 14.20 -14.57
N ASP A 104 15.03 15.50 -14.63
CA ASP A 104 15.46 16.50 -13.64
C ASP A 104 14.31 16.74 -12.65
N GLY A 105 14.45 16.19 -11.44
CA GLY A 105 13.39 16.27 -10.43
C GLY A 105 12.99 17.69 -10.04
N ALA A 106 13.93 18.64 -9.99
CA ALA A 106 13.63 20.02 -9.60
C ALA A 106 12.88 20.75 -10.73
N ALA A 107 13.42 20.68 -11.95
CA ALA A 107 12.79 21.27 -13.13
C ALA A 107 11.42 20.64 -13.40
N PHE A 108 11.28 19.32 -13.19
CA PHE A 108 10.00 18.63 -13.34
C PHE A 108 8.96 19.09 -12.34
N ARG A 109 9.33 19.24 -11.06
CA ARG A 109 8.41 19.77 -10.04
C ARG A 109 7.93 21.17 -10.40
N GLU A 110 8.82 22.05 -10.86
CA GLU A 110 8.47 23.40 -11.29
C GLU A 110 7.50 23.39 -12.49
N ALA A 111 7.79 22.60 -13.52
CA ALA A 111 6.93 22.45 -14.68
C ALA A 111 5.53 21.90 -14.31
N VAL A 112 5.47 20.90 -13.43
CA VAL A 112 4.20 20.35 -12.90
C VAL A 112 3.43 21.42 -12.13
N THR A 113 4.14 22.23 -11.33
CA THR A 113 3.52 23.31 -10.54
C THR A 113 2.91 24.37 -11.46
N SER A 114 3.66 24.84 -12.47
CA SER A 114 3.17 25.83 -13.42
C SER A 114 1.97 25.33 -14.23
N ALA A 115 2.01 24.07 -14.69
CA ALA A 115 0.93 23.50 -15.48
C ALA A 115 -0.36 23.29 -14.67
N LEU A 116 -0.26 22.90 -13.40
CA LEU A 116 -1.42 22.63 -12.54
C LEU A 116 -2.07 23.90 -11.99
N ALA A 117 -1.32 24.98 -11.83
CA ALA A 117 -1.83 26.25 -11.31
C ALA A 117 -2.95 26.87 -12.18
N GLY A 118 -2.99 26.54 -13.48
CA GLY A 118 -4.02 27.00 -14.43
C GLY A 118 -5.10 25.97 -14.76
N LEU A 119 -5.29 24.96 -13.91
CA LEU A 119 -6.35 23.95 -14.07
C LEU A 119 -7.21 23.88 -12.81
N GLY A 120 -8.52 23.65 -12.97
CA GLY A 120 -9.38 23.22 -11.88
C GLY A 120 -8.99 21.82 -11.40
N ALA A 121 -9.01 21.58 -10.08
CA ALA A 121 -8.51 20.37 -9.44
C ALA A 121 -9.23 19.09 -9.92
N ALA A 122 -10.55 19.18 -10.19
CA ALA A 122 -11.33 18.08 -10.76
C ALA A 122 -10.94 17.77 -12.21
N ASP A 123 -10.61 18.79 -13.02
CA ASP A 123 -10.14 18.58 -14.38
C ASP A 123 -8.72 17.99 -14.42
N ALA A 124 -7.84 18.52 -13.56
CA ALA A 124 -6.51 17.97 -13.35
C ALA A 124 -6.56 16.49 -12.96
N GLU A 125 -7.40 16.12 -11.97
CA GLU A 125 -7.58 14.72 -11.52
C GLU A 125 -8.00 13.82 -12.69
N ARG A 126 -9.04 14.21 -13.45
CA ARG A 126 -9.50 13.43 -14.62
C ARG A 126 -8.39 13.28 -15.66
N ARG A 127 -7.73 14.37 -16.04
CA ARG A 127 -6.70 14.40 -17.10
C ARG A 127 -5.51 13.52 -16.73
N LEU A 128 -5.05 13.61 -15.49
CA LEU A 128 -3.92 12.83 -14.97
C LEU A 128 -4.25 11.34 -14.82
N ARG A 129 -5.42 11.00 -14.25
CA ARG A 129 -5.86 9.60 -14.13
C ARG A 129 -6.03 8.94 -15.49
N THR A 130 -6.64 9.65 -16.46
CA THR A 130 -6.80 9.17 -17.84
C THR A 130 -5.46 8.86 -18.50
N ALA A 131 -4.41 9.63 -18.21
CA ALA A 131 -3.05 9.38 -18.71
C ALA A 131 -2.31 8.25 -17.95
N GLY A 132 -2.93 7.66 -16.93
CA GLY A 132 -2.40 6.59 -16.10
C GLY A 132 -1.53 7.04 -14.92
N ALA A 133 -1.56 8.32 -14.58
CA ALA A 133 -0.89 8.84 -13.38
C ALA A 133 -1.66 8.45 -12.11
N ALA A 134 -0.94 8.30 -11.00
CA ALA A 134 -1.53 8.04 -9.70
C ALA A 134 -1.71 9.36 -8.96
N VAL A 135 -2.95 9.85 -8.91
CA VAL A 135 -3.27 11.17 -8.35
C VAL A 135 -4.65 11.15 -7.71
N ALA A 136 -4.90 12.10 -6.81
CA ALA A 136 -6.26 12.45 -6.40
C ALA A 136 -6.34 13.95 -6.13
N ARG A 137 -7.45 14.59 -6.48
CA ARG A 137 -7.73 15.92 -5.94
C ARG A 137 -7.96 15.81 -4.44
N MET A 138 -7.52 16.81 -3.72
CA MET A 138 -7.83 16.91 -2.30
C MET A 138 -9.31 17.23 -2.14
N ARG A 139 -9.93 16.53 -1.19
CA ARG A 139 -11.31 16.76 -0.77
C ARG A 139 -11.34 17.04 0.73
N THR A 140 -12.43 17.58 1.26
CA THR A 140 -12.75 17.46 2.68
C THR A 140 -13.34 16.07 2.99
N ARG A 141 -13.57 15.77 4.27
CA ARG A 141 -14.24 14.52 4.67
C ARG A 141 -15.66 14.48 4.11
N GLU A 142 -16.38 15.59 4.19
CA GLU A 142 -17.75 15.77 3.73
C GLU A 142 -17.85 15.60 2.22
N GLU A 143 -16.99 16.29 1.46
CA GLU A 143 -16.95 16.16 0.00
C GLU A 143 -16.65 14.73 -0.47
N TRP A 144 -15.85 13.97 0.28
CA TRP A 144 -15.62 12.56 0.00
C TRP A 144 -16.88 11.74 0.25
N LEU A 145 -17.54 11.91 1.39
CA LEU A 145 -18.76 11.18 1.73
C LEU A 145 -19.91 11.44 0.76
N ASP A 146 -20.03 12.67 0.27
CA ASP A 146 -21.05 13.07 -0.70
C ASP A 146 -20.74 12.62 -2.14
N SER A 147 -19.56 12.03 -2.37
CA SER A 147 -19.16 11.54 -3.70
C SER A 147 -19.59 10.09 -3.95
N SER A 148 -19.74 9.72 -5.22
CA SER A 148 -20.04 8.34 -5.62
C SER A 148 -18.96 7.34 -5.18
N GLU A 149 -17.71 7.78 -5.14
CA GLU A 149 -16.56 7.03 -4.68
C GLU A 149 -16.63 6.78 -3.18
N GLY A 150 -16.96 7.81 -2.39
CA GLY A 150 -17.11 7.71 -0.95
C GLY A 150 -18.28 6.82 -0.56
N ALA A 151 -19.43 7.00 -1.19
CA ALA A 151 -20.60 6.13 -0.98
C ALA A 151 -20.27 4.65 -1.25
N ALA A 152 -19.56 4.36 -2.34
CA ALA A 152 -19.12 2.99 -2.64
C ALA A 152 -18.09 2.44 -1.62
N ALA A 153 -17.27 3.31 -1.03
CA ALA A 153 -16.31 2.93 0.00
C ALA A 153 -16.93 2.77 1.41
N GLU A 154 -18.10 3.37 1.66
CA GLU A 154 -18.85 3.20 2.91
C GLU A 154 -19.56 1.85 3.01
N GLU A 155 -19.83 1.19 1.88
CA GLU A 155 -20.53 -0.09 1.86
C GLU A 155 -19.62 -1.25 2.30
N GLY A 156 -19.87 -1.76 3.52
CA GLY A 156 -19.36 -3.05 3.98
C GLY A 156 -18.24 -2.98 5.03
N THR A 157 -17.56 -4.11 5.22
CA THR A 157 -16.44 -4.23 6.16
C THR A 157 -15.11 -3.99 5.46
N TRP A 158 -14.17 -3.32 6.14
CA TRP A 158 -12.81 -3.08 5.61
C TRP A 158 -12.05 -4.37 5.24
N ILE A 159 -12.50 -5.51 5.75
CA ILE A 159 -11.99 -6.85 5.50
C ILE A 159 -13.21 -7.74 5.29
N ARG A 160 -13.26 -8.42 4.16
CA ARG A 160 -14.32 -9.39 3.83
C ARG A 160 -13.73 -10.78 3.68
N PHE A 161 -14.11 -11.68 4.58
CA PHE A 161 -13.74 -13.09 4.53
C PHE A 161 -14.71 -13.88 3.66
N ALA A 162 -14.15 -14.75 2.83
CA ALA A 162 -14.84 -15.78 2.06
C ALA A 162 -14.17 -17.13 2.37
N PRO A 163 -14.43 -17.72 3.56
CA PRO A 163 -13.83 -18.99 3.95
C PRO A 163 -14.27 -20.10 3.01
N SER A 164 -13.38 -21.04 2.69
CA SER A 164 -13.72 -22.16 1.82
C SER A 164 -14.50 -23.23 2.58
N SER A 165 -15.75 -23.47 2.20
CA SER A 165 -16.58 -24.58 2.68
C SER A 165 -16.13 -25.90 2.08
N GLY A 166 -14.98 -26.44 2.49
CA GLY A 166 -14.52 -27.71 1.91
C GLY A 166 -13.27 -28.36 2.48
N MET A 167 -12.37 -27.62 3.12
CA MET A 167 -11.20 -28.24 3.75
C MET A 167 -11.48 -28.57 5.22
N ARG A 168 -12.28 -29.62 5.44
CA ARG A 168 -12.35 -30.29 6.74
C ARG A 168 -11.08 -31.10 6.95
N GLY A 169 -10.11 -30.43 7.52
CA GLY A 169 -8.96 -31.01 8.18
C GLY A 169 -8.23 -29.85 8.78
N ALA A 170 -8.45 -29.57 10.06
CA ALA A 170 -7.51 -28.76 10.82
C ALA A 170 -6.14 -29.35 10.51
N ARG A 171 -5.28 -28.62 9.80
CA ARG A 171 -3.90 -29.07 9.64
C ARG A 171 -3.39 -29.26 11.07
N GLN A 172 -2.98 -30.48 11.41
CA GLN A 172 -2.30 -30.73 12.66
C GLN A 172 -1.16 -29.72 12.77
N GLU A 173 -1.22 -28.88 13.80
CA GLU A 173 -0.25 -27.85 14.19
C GLU A 173 0.46 -27.17 13.01
N VAL A 174 -0.25 -26.28 12.29
CA VAL A 174 0.46 -25.34 11.41
C VAL A 174 1.30 -24.41 12.28
N ARG A 175 2.62 -24.50 12.15
CA ARG A 175 3.56 -23.55 12.75
C ARG A 175 3.85 -22.43 11.76
N LEU A 176 4.29 -21.28 12.26
CA LEU A 176 4.76 -20.19 11.41
C LEU A 176 6.03 -20.62 10.66
N GLU A 177 6.91 -21.37 11.33
CA GLU A 177 8.00 -22.09 10.67
C GLU A 177 7.47 -23.04 9.58
N GLY A 178 7.92 -22.82 8.36
CA GLY A 178 7.57 -23.65 7.20
C GLY A 178 6.27 -23.27 6.51
N LEU A 179 5.53 -22.25 6.99
CA LEU A 179 4.43 -21.66 6.25
C LEU A 179 4.95 -21.02 4.96
N ARG A 180 4.48 -21.49 3.81
CA ARG A 180 4.95 -21.01 2.50
C ARG A 180 4.06 -19.90 1.98
N VAL A 181 4.65 -18.72 1.77
CA VAL A 181 3.94 -17.53 1.29
C VAL A 181 4.49 -17.12 -0.07
N LEU A 182 3.62 -17.09 -1.08
CA LEU A 182 3.92 -16.45 -2.36
C LEU A 182 3.28 -15.05 -2.38
N ALA A 183 4.08 -14.04 -2.66
CA ALA A 183 3.65 -12.65 -2.65
C ALA A 183 3.78 -11.99 -4.03
N LEU A 184 2.66 -11.48 -4.52
CA LEU A 184 2.54 -10.58 -5.66
C LEU A 184 2.10 -9.23 -5.11
N THR A 185 3.02 -8.56 -4.42
CA THR A 185 2.78 -7.30 -3.71
C THR A 185 3.88 -6.30 -4.01
N ARG A 186 3.58 -5.02 -3.81
CA ARG A 186 4.49 -3.90 -4.08
C ARG A 186 4.27 -2.77 -3.09
N VAL A 187 5.17 -1.79 -3.11
CA VAL A 187 5.08 -0.57 -2.30
C VAL A 187 5.22 -0.89 -0.81
N VAL A 188 4.20 -0.64 0.02
CA VAL A 188 4.29 -0.75 1.49
C VAL A 188 3.34 -1.80 2.05
N ALA A 189 2.04 -1.73 1.80
CA ALA A 189 1.05 -2.53 2.55
C ALA A 189 1.25 -4.04 2.46
N GLY A 190 1.23 -4.59 1.24
CA GLY A 190 1.50 -6.01 1.03
C GLY A 190 2.91 -6.43 1.50
N PRO A 191 3.97 -5.67 1.16
CA PRO A 191 5.32 -5.96 1.65
C PRO A 191 5.49 -5.89 3.18
N ALA A 192 4.77 -5.00 3.88
CA ALA A 192 4.74 -4.94 5.34
C ALA A 192 4.13 -6.22 5.93
N ALA A 193 3.05 -6.73 5.34
CA ALA A 193 2.45 -8.00 5.71
C ALA A 193 3.45 -9.15 5.57
N THR A 194 4.13 -9.24 4.42
CA THR A 194 5.03 -10.35 4.10
C THR A 194 6.35 -10.27 4.87
N ARG A 195 6.86 -9.07 5.14
CA ARG A 195 8.01 -8.86 6.03
C ARG A 195 7.69 -9.31 7.45
N PHE A 196 6.50 -8.98 7.95
CA PHE A 196 6.05 -9.45 9.26
C PHE A 196 5.95 -10.98 9.32
N LEU A 197 5.27 -11.62 8.36
CA LEU A 197 5.18 -13.09 8.30
C LEU A 197 6.57 -13.75 8.25
N SER A 198 7.48 -13.20 7.45
CA SER A 198 8.86 -13.69 7.36
C SER A 198 9.63 -13.56 8.67
N ALA A 199 9.49 -12.42 9.37
CA ALA A 199 10.10 -12.21 10.68
C ALA A 199 9.62 -13.21 11.75
N LEU A 200 8.42 -13.78 11.56
CA LEU A 200 7.87 -14.82 12.42
C LEU A 200 8.28 -16.25 12.03
N GLY A 201 9.01 -16.43 10.93
CA GLY A 201 9.52 -17.73 10.48
C GLY A 201 8.87 -18.29 9.21
N ALA A 202 7.92 -17.58 8.61
CA ALA A 202 7.33 -18.00 7.34
C ALA A 202 8.37 -17.95 6.20
N ASP A 203 8.28 -18.92 5.29
CA ASP A 203 9.07 -18.94 4.07
C ASP A 203 8.38 -18.10 2.98
N VAL A 204 8.86 -16.87 2.80
CA VAL A 204 8.25 -15.90 1.90
C VAL A 204 9.06 -15.75 0.62
N ILE A 205 8.40 -15.96 -0.53
CA ILE A 205 8.90 -15.59 -1.86
C ILE A 205 8.02 -14.46 -2.41
N ARG A 206 8.62 -13.33 -2.76
CA ARG A 206 7.96 -12.23 -3.49
C ARG A 206 8.38 -12.24 -4.96
N ILE A 207 7.39 -12.14 -5.85
CA ILE A 207 7.59 -12.04 -7.29
C ILE A 207 7.36 -10.60 -7.75
N ASP A 208 8.41 -9.98 -8.27
CA ASP A 208 8.38 -8.63 -8.83
C ASP A 208 8.23 -8.66 -10.36
N PRO A 209 7.46 -7.73 -10.94
CA PRO A 209 7.32 -7.63 -12.40
C PRO A 209 8.60 -7.07 -13.02
N ALA A 210 9.24 -7.84 -13.91
CA ALA A 210 10.51 -7.46 -14.55
C ALA A 210 10.47 -6.12 -15.32
N HIS A 211 9.28 -5.72 -15.81
CA HIS A 211 9.10 -4.50 -16.61
C HIS A 211 8.67 -3.27 -15.78
N LEU A 212 8.44 -3.43 -14.47
CA LEU A 212 8.05 -2.34 -13.57
C LEU A 212 8.84 -2.48 -12.26
N PRO A 213 10.16 -2.24 -12.28
CA PRO A 213 11.02 -2.48 -11.13
C PRO A 213 10.56 -1.70 -9.90
N GLU A 214 10.82 -2.27 -8.73
CA GLU A 214 10.56 -1.61 -7.46
C GLU A 214 11.62 -0.54 -7.17
N LEU A 215 11.25 0.51 -6.42
CA LEU A 215 12.19 1.52 -5.96
C LEU A 215 13.22 0.86 -5.04
N ARG A 216 14.51 1.15 -5.26
CA ARG A 216 15.64 0.51 -4.56
C ARG A 216 15.46 0.52 -3.05
N ASP A 217 15.20 1.69 -2.48
CA ASP A 217 15.13 1.87 -1.02
C ASP A 217 13.91 1.16 -0.41
N GLN A 218 12.76 1.23 -1.10
CA GLN A 218 11.56 0.46 -0.71
C GLN A 218 11.81 -1.04 -0.78
N ARG A 219 12.48 -1.52 -1.84
CA ARG A 219 12.85 -2.93 -1.95
C ARG A 219 13.72 -3.35 -0.76
N ILE A 220 14.76 -2.60 -0.43
CA ILE A 220 15.65 -2.90 0.69
C ILE A 220 14.87 -2.96 2.01
N ASP A 221 14.07 -1.94 2.32
CA ASP A 221 13.34 -1.86 3.61
C ASP A 221 12.33 -3.01 3.78
N PHE A 222 11.62 -3.38 2.71
CA PHE A 222 10.51 -4.33 2.80
C PHE A 222 10.86 -5.78 2.42
N THR A 223 12.13 -6.10 2.15
CA THR A 223 12.54 -7.48 1.83
C THR A 223 13.46 -8.12 2.87
N PHE A 224 13.60 -7.55 4.07
CA PHE A 224 14.30 -8.25 5.16
C PHE A 224 13.60 -9.58 5.47
N GLY A 225 14.36 -10.68 5.40
CA GLY A 225 13.86 -12.05 5.57
C GLY A 225 13.12 -12.62 4.35
N VAL A 226 12.73 -11.78 3.39
CA VAL A 226 11.92 -12.18 2.22
C VAL A 226 12.83 -12.50 1.02
N ARG A 227 12.62 -13.65 0.39
CA ARG A 227 13.30 -14.00 -0.87
C ARG A 227 12.56 -13.34 -2.03
N THR A 228 13.29 -12.76 -2.98
CA THR A 228 12.69 -12.08 -4.14
C THR A 228 13.12 -12.73 -5.45
N ALA A 229 12.24 -12.68 -6.44
CA ALA A 229 12.56 -13.04 -7.82
C ALA A 229 11.80 -12.12 -8.79
N GLU A 230 12.42 -11.78 -9.91
CA GLU A 230 11.75 -11.05 -10.99
C GLU A 230 11.15 -12.03 -11.99
N ALA A 231 9.92 -11.76 -12.43
CA ALA A 231 9.24 -12.58 -13.43
C ALA A 231 8.42 -11.73 -14.41
N ASP A 232 8.47 -12.10 -15.68
CA ASP A 232 7.52 -11.61 -16.67
C ASP A 232 6.41 -12.64 -16.89
N LEU A 233 5.26 -12.45 -16.23
CA LEU A 233 4.12 -13.35 -16.33
C LEU A 233 3.42 -13.34 -17.70
N ARG A 234 3.86 -12.50 -18.64
CA ARG A 234 3.39 -12.51 -20.03
C ARG A 234 4.02 -13.65 -20.83
N ASP A 235 5.19 -14.12 -20.42
CA ASP A 235 5.81 -15.32 -20.98
C ASP A 235 5.07 -16.55 -20.42
N PRO A 236 4.41 -17.37 -21.28
CA PRO A 236 3.69 -18.55 -20.84
C PRO A 236 4.55 -19.55 -20.07
N ALA A 237 5.84 -19.69 -20.39
CA ALA A 237 6.75 -20.60 -19.71
C ALA A 237 7.12 -20.09 -18.32
N VAL A 238 7.30 -18.78 -18.15
CA VAL A 238 7.49 -18.15 -16.83
C VAL A 238 6.21 -18.26 -16.01
N LEU A 239 5.05 -17.98 -16.60
CA LEU A 239 3.75 -18.08 -15.93
C LEU A 239 3.48 -19.50 -15.43
N ALA A 240 3.83 -20.53 -16.21
CA ALA A 240 3.73 -21.92 -15.78
C ALA A 240 4.54 -22.19 -14.50
N ARG A 241 5.80 -21.75 -14.44
CA ARG A 241 6.64 -21.89 -13.23
C ARG A 241 6.07 -21.14 -12.03
N VAL A 242 5.50 -19.95 -12.23
CA VAL A 242 4.89 -19.18 -11.14
C VAL A 242 3.58 -19.81 -10.67
N ARG A 243 2.82 -20.46 -11.55
CA ARG A 243 1.66 -21.28 -11.17
C ARG A 243 2.07 -22.49 -10.34
N ASP A 244 3.18 -23.15 -10.68
CA ASP A 244 3.70 -24.26 -9.89
C ASP A 244 4.16 -23.79 -8.50
N LEU A 245 4.82 -22.63 -8.42
CA LEU A 245 5.15 -21.99 -7.14
C LEU A 245 3.90 -21.66 -6.31
N ALA A 246 2.85 -21.11 -6.95
CA ALA A 246 1.59 -20.78 -6.29
C ALA A 246 0.89 -22.03 -5.76
N ALA A 247 0.87 -23.11 -6.54
CA ALA A 247 0.30 -24.39 -6.15
C ALA A 247 1.03 -25.04 -4.96
N GLY A 248 2.32 -24.76 -4.79
CA GLY A 248 3.14 -25.20 -3.66
C GLY A 248 3.10 -24.28 -2.43
N ALA A 249 2.42 -23.13 -2.51
CA ALA A 249 2.29 -22.17 -1.43
C ALA A 249 1.03 -22.44 -0.58
N ASP A 250 1.09 -22.09 0.71
CA ASP A 250 -0.06 -22.14 1.61
C ASP A 250 -0.88 -20.86 1.52
N VAL A 251 -0.17 -19.73 1.37
CA VAL A 251 -0.75 -18.39 1.29
C VAL A 251 -0.27 -17.70 0.02
N LEU A 252 -1.21 -17.14 -0.73
CA LEU A 252 -0.95 -16.21 -1.83
C LEU A 252 -1.40 -14.81 -1.43
N VAL A 253 -0.47 -13.85 -1.36
CA VAL A 253 -0.77 -12.44 -1.04
C VAL A 253 -0.68 -11.60 -2.30
N CYS A 254 -1.72 -10.84 -2.60
CA CYS A 254 -1.89 -10.09 -3.83
C CYS A 254 -2.25 -8.63 -3.55
N GLY A 255 -1.39 -7.69 -3.94
CA GLY A 255 -1.57 -6.26 -3.70
C GLY A 255 -1.67 -5.45 -5.00
N TYR A 256 -2.62 -5.81 -5.86
CA TYR A 256 -2.84 -5.14 -7.15
C TYR A 256 -4.32 -4.76 -7.29
N ARG A 257 -4.57 -3.66 -8.00
CA ARG A 257 -5.92 -3.22 -8.38
C ARG A 257 -6.76 -4.36 -8.98
N THR A 258 -8.07 -4.29 -8.77
CA THR A 258 -9.04 -5.31 -9.17
C THR A 258 -8.82 -5.79 -10.61
N GLY A 259 -8.87 -7.11 -10.82
CA GLY A 259 -8.70 -7.75 -12.13
C GLY A 259 -7.26 -7.83 -12.66
N SER A 260 -6.28 -7.13 -12.07
CA SER A 260 -4.92 -7.03 -12.65
C SER A 260 -4.15 -8.34 -12.71
N ILE A 261 -4.45 -9.28 -11.82
CA ILE A 261 -3.75 -10.56 -11.72
C ILE A 261 -4.66 -11.77 -11.97
N ALA A 262 -5.97 -11.56 -12.08
CA ALA A 262 -6.95 -12.65 -12.25
C ALA A 262 -6.64 -13.48 -13.51
N ARG A 263 -6.22 -12.80 -14.60
CA ARG A 263 -5.84 -13.44 -15.87
C ARG A 263 -4.69 -14.45 -15.75
N PHE A 264 -3.88 -14.38 -14.69
CA PHE A 264 -2.75 -15.28 -14.49
C PHE A 264 -3.16 -16.62 -13.85
N GLY A 265 -4.37 -16.73 -13.27
CA GLY A 265 -4.88 -18.00 -12.73
C GLY A 265 -4.00 -18.57 -11.62
N LEU A 266 -3.50 -17.71 -10.73
CA LEU A 266 -2.72 -18.12 -9.56
C LEU A 266 -3.67 -18.49 -8.43
N HIS A 267 -3.41 -19.63 -7.78
CA HIS A 267 -4.26 -20.15 -6.72
C HIS A 267 -3.41 -20.78 -5.62
N ALA A 268 -3.83 -20.56 -4.37
CA ALA A 268 -3.33 -21.20 -3.16
C ALA A 268 -4.52 -21.45 -2.21
N PRO A 269 -4.38 -22.31 -1.18
CA PRO A 269 -5.42 -22.58 -0.20
C PRO A 269 -5.95 -21.31 0.50
N VAL A 270 -5.04 -20.42 0.89
CA VAL A 270 -5.36 -19.09 1.41
C VAL A 270 -4.97 -18.03 0.40
N GLN A 271 -5.90 -17.13 0.07
CA GLN A 271 -5.64 -16.01 -0.83
C GLN A 271 -6.03 -14.70 -0.17
N VAL A 272 -5.10 -13.76 -0.14
CA VAL A 272 -5.26 -12.44 0.46
C VAL A 272 -5.18 -11.43 -0.68
N HIS A 273 -6.22 -10.63 -0.85
CA HIS A 273 -6.29 -9.63 -1.90
C HIS A 273 -6.43 -8.25 -1.26
N LEU A 274 -5.52 -7.35 -1.61
CA LEU A 274 -5.52 -5.95 -1.21
C LEU A 274 -5.71 -5.05 -2.43
N ASN A 275 -6.60 -4.07 -2.32
CA ASN A 275 -6.57 -2.89 -3.17
C ASN A 275 -6.86 -1.61 -2.37
N ALA A 276 -6.76 -0.43 -3.00
CA ALA A 276 -6.85 0.86 -2.31
C ALA A 276 -8.27 1.47 -2.27
N TRP A 277 -9.17 1.03 -3.14
CA TRP A 277 -10.44 1.72 -3.43
C TRP A 277 -11.67 0.83 -3.30
N GLY A 278 -11.50 -0.39 -2.82
CA GLY A 278 -12.56 -1.40 -2.76
C GLY A 278 -12.76 -2.18 -4.06
N TRP A 279 -13.73 -3.07 -4.02
CA TRP A 279 -14.00 -4.03 -5.11
C TRP A 279 -15.14 -3.58 -6.03
N GLU A 280 -15.80 -2.48 -5.66
CA GLU A 280 -17.00 -1.93 -6.27
C GLU A 280 -16.85 -0.42 -6.47
N GLY A 281 -17.83 0.20 -7.11
CA GLY A 281 -17.82 1.64 -7.37
C GLY A 281 -16.89 2.09 -8.51
N PRO A 282 -16.84 3.41 -8.76
CA PRO A 282 -16.16 3.99 -9.92
C PRO A 282 -14.64 3.85 -9.88
N TRP A 283 -14.04 3.72 -8.68
CA TRP A 283 -12.58 3.69 -8.50
C TRP A 283 -11.98 2.29 -8.30
N LYS A 284 -12.76 1.20 -8.43
CA LYS A 284 -12.27 -0.17 -8.22
C LYS A 284 -11.07 -0.60 -9.10
N GLU A 285 -10.89 0.08 -10.25
CA GLU A 285 -9.79 -0.16 -11.20
C GLU A 285 -8.70 0.93 -11.15
N GLU A 286 -8.88 1.93 -10.28
CA GLU A 286 -7.97 3.06 -10.18
C GLU A 286 -6.68 2.70 -9.44
N ARG A 287 -5.65 3.52 -9.65
CA ARG A 287 -4.38 3.40 -8.89
C ARG A 287 -4.57 4.06 -7.54
N GLY A 288 -4.07 3.40 -6.50
CA GLY A 288 -4.05 3.95 -5.15
C GLY A 288 -2.71 3.73 -4.49
N PHE A 289 -2.35 4.71 -3.68
CA PHE A 289 -1.20 4.77 -2.80
C PHE A 289 -1.68 5.47 -1.55
N ASP A 290 -1.12 5.15 -0.38
CA ASP A 290 -1.53 5.73 0.89
C ASP A 290 -1.66 7.26 0.81
N SER A 291 -0.63 7.98 0.33
CA SER A 291 -0.72 9.44 0.18
C SER A 291 -1.80 9.95 -0.78
N VAL A 292 -2.16 9.18 -1.82
CA VAL A 292 -3.25 9.51 -2.75
C VAL A 292 -4.61 9.30 -2.08
N VAL A 293 -4.75 8.21 -1.31
CA VAL A 293 -5.94 7.93 -0.52
C VAL A 293 -6.13 9.04 0.52
N GLN A 294 -5.09 9.42 1.26
CA GLN A 294 -5.15 10.52 2.23
C GLN A 294 -5.69 11.83 1.61
N SER A 295 -5.26 12.16 0.40
CA SER A 295 -5.76 13.34 -0.31
C SER A 295 -7.25 13.20 -0.66
N ALA A 296 -7.65 12.04 -1.17
CA ALA A 296 -9.02 11.82 -1.62
C ALA A 296 -10.03 11.82 -0.45
N VAL A 297 -9.67 11.28 0.71
CA VAL A 297 -10.62 10.98 1.79
C VAL A 297 -10.70 12.06 2.89
N GLY A 298 -10.04 13.21 2.70
CA GLY A 298 -10.11 14.33 3.64
C GLY A 298 -8.94 14.45 4.63
N ILE A 299 -8.04 13.47 4.69
CA ILE A 299 -6.90 13.50 5.61
C ILE A 299 -5.95 14.65 5.26
N GLY A 300 -5.71 14.89 3.97
CA GLY A 300 -4.87 16.00 3.51
C GLY A 300 -5.38 17.37 3.96
N HIS A 301 -6.70 17.57 3.92
CA HIS A 301 -7.34 18.78 4.43
C HIS A 301 -7.27 18.88 5.95
N LEU A 302 -7.58 17.78 6.66
CA LEU A 302 -7.60 17.73 8.12
C LEU A 302 -6.21 18.01 8.75
N TYR A 303 -5.14 17.54 8.11
CA TYR A 303 -3.76 17.81 8.52
C TYR A 303 -3.20 19.12 7.97
N GLY A 304 -3.95 19.81 7.10
CA GLY A 304 -3.51 21.05 6.50
C GLY A 304 -3.49 22.21 7.50
N GLY A 305 -2.66 23.21 7.21
CA GLY A 305 -2.45 24.35 8.10
C GLY A 305 -1.79 25.52 7.40
N VAL A 306 -1.72 26.65 8.10
CA VAL A 306 -1.06 27.86 7.59
C VAL A 306 0.46 27.65 7.65
N GLY A 307 1.11 27.69 6.49
CA GLY A 307 2.55 27.60 6.33
C GLY A 307 3.27 28.88 6.76
N ALA A 308 4.61 28.84 6.69
CA ALA A 308 5.46 29.97 7.08
C ALA A 308 5.28 31.22 6.21
N ASP A 309 4.79 31.04 4.98
CA ASP A 309 4.44 32.11 4.03
C ASP A 309 3.04 32.69 4.26
N GLY A 310 2.31 32.21 5.26
CA GLY A 310 0.94 32.63 5.57
C GLY A 310 -0.14 31.98 4.69
N GLY A 311 0.24 31.15 3.72
CA GLY A 311 -0.69 30.39 2.88
C GLY A 311 -1.14 29.10 3.56
N TRP A 312 -2.40 28.70 3.39
CA TRP A 312 -2.86 27.38 3.82
C TRP A 312 -2.30 26.31 2.87
N GLN A 313 -1.74 25.23 3.42
CA GLN A 313 -1.19 24.10 2.66
C GLN A 313 -1.76 22.77 3.17
N PRO A 314 -2.00 21.78 2.28
CA PRO A 314 -2.40 20.44 2.69
C PRO A 314 -1.33 19.75 3.54
N GLY A 315 -1.77 18.90 4.46
CA GLY A 315 -0.89 18.06 5.26
C GLY A 315 -0.98 16.58 4.89
N GLY A 316 -0.44 15.74 5.78
CA GLY A 316 -0.54 14.30 5.66
C GLY A 316 -0.20 13.61 6.97
N LEU A 317 -0.52 12.33 7.04
CA LEU A 317 -0.14 11.49 8.17
C LEU A 317 1.39 11.50 8.34
N PRO A 318 1.87 11.40 9.60
CA PRO A 318 3.28 11.43 9.95
C PRO A 318 4.09 10.26 9.37
N VAL A 319 3.40 9.19 8.98
CA VAL A 319 3.91 7.98 8.33
C VAL A 319 2.87 7.47 7.32
N GLN A 320 3.22 6.51 6.46
CA GLN A 320 2.25 5.81 5.59
C GLN A 320 1.41 4.81 6.43
N ALA A 321 0.63 5.35 7.38
CA ALA A 321 -0.05 4.55 8.39
C ALA A 321 -1.17 3.68 7.81
N LEU A 322 -1.82 4.12 6.72
CA LEU A 322 -2.87 3.34 6.07
C LEU A 322 -2.26 2.08 5.45
N ASP A 323 -1.15 2.23 4.73
CA ASP A 323 -0.46 1.09 4.12
C ASP A 323 0.07 0.12 5.20
N HIS A 324 0.77 0.62 6.22
CA HIS A 324 1.31 -0.26 7.27
C HIS A 324 0.20 -0.97 8.04
N ALA A 325 -0.85 -0.26 8.47
CA ALA A 325 -1.96 -0.86 9.22
C ALA A 325 -2.73 -1.88 8.36
N ALA A 326 -2.98 -1.57 7.08
CA ALA A 326 -3.55 -2.53 6.14
C ALA A 326 -2.65 -3.77 6.02
N GLY A 327 -1.33 -3.59 5.92
CA GLY A 327 -0.35 -4.69 5.88
C GLY A 327 -0.42 -5.63 7.08
N PHE A 328 -0.48 -5.10 8.30
CA PHE A 328 -0.66 -5.94 9.49
C PHE A 328 -2.05 -6.60 9.51
N GLY A 329 -3.09 -5.91 9.06
CA GLY A 329 -4.43 -6.49 8.87
C GLY A 329 -4.44 -7.66 7.88
N LEU A 330 -3.72 -7.54 6.75
CA LEU A 330 -3.54 -8.61 5.77
C LEU A 330 -2.86 -9.83 6.40
N ALA A 331 -1.78 -9.61 7.16
CA ALA A 331 -1.08 -10.69 7.84
C ALA A 331 -1.98 -11.40 8.85
N ALA A 332 -2.72 -10.64 9.66
CA ALA A 332 -3.69 -11.21 10.62
C ALA A 332 -4.73 -12.07 9.89
N ALA A 333 -5.37 -11.53 8.86
CA ALA A 333 -6.40 -12.23 8.10
C ALA A 333 -5.86 -13.48 7.37
N ALA A 334 -4.63 -13.43 6.88
CA ALA A 334 -3.96 -14.60 6.31
C ALA A 334 -3.84 -15.72 7.33
N LEU A 335 -3.33 -15.40 8.53
CA LEU A 335 -3.12 -16.36 9.61
C LEU A 335 -4.44 -16.94 10.13
N GLU A 336 -5.48 -16.10 10.26
CA GLU A 336 -6.83 -16.54 10.62
C GLU A 336 -7.40 -17.53 9.58
N LEU A 337 -7.22 -17.28 8.28
CA LEU A 337 -7.65 -18.20 7.23
C LEU A 337 -6.82 -19.48 7.18
N VAL A 338 -5.52 -19.43 7.50
CA VAL A 338 -4.70 -20.64 7.65
C VAL A 338 -5.26 -21.50 8.79
N THR A 339 -5.56 -20.90 9.94
CA THR A 339 -6.19 -21.58 11.09
C THR A 339 -7.56 -22.16 10.72
N ALA A 340 -8.34 -21.43 9.92
CA ALA A 340 -9.65 -21.88 9.44
C ALA A 340 -9.59 -22.96 8.33
N GLY A 341 -8.39 -23.27 7.82
CA GLY A 341 -8.18 -24.32 6.82
C GLY A 341 -8.31 -23.87 5.36
N GLY A 342 -8.32 -22.56 5.09
CA GLY A 342 -8.36 -22.02 3.73
C GLY A 342 -9.46 -20.99 3.49
N GLY A 343 -9.38 -20.31 2.34
CA GLY A 343 -10.36 -19.34 1.91
C GLY A 343 -9.74 -18.13 1.23
N ARG A 344 -10.56 -17.11 1.03
CA ARG A 344 -10.12 -15.82 0.48
C ARG A 344 -10.45 -14.70 1.43
N VAL A 345 -9.62 -13.68 1.46
CA VAL A 345 -9.91 -12.42 2.12
C VAL A 345 -9.66 -11.27 1.16
N TYR A 346 -10.54 -10.28 1.24
CA TYR A 346 -10.50 -9.07 0.44
C TYR A 346 -10.41 -7.89 1.39
N VAL A 347 -9.37 -7.08 1.21
CA VAL A 347 -9.02 -5.88 1.97
C VAL A 347 -8.89 -4.72 1.00
#